data_AF-A0A382HC73-F1
#
_entry.id   AF-A0A382HC73-F1
#
_cell.length_a   1.000
_cell.length_b   1.000
_cell.length_c   1.000
_cell.angle_alpha   90.00
_cell.angle_beta   90.00
_cell.angle_gamma   90.00
#
_symmetry.space_group_name_H-M   'P 1'
#
loop_
_entity.id
_entity.type
_entity.pdbx_description
1 polymer ?
#
loop_
_entity_poly.entity_id
_entity_poly.type
_entity_poly.pdbx_seq_one_letter_code
_entity_poly.pdbx_strand_id
1 'polypeptide(L)'
;MSVIAPKFRLSYLVKGITDNIFWIIVLLTLIGIPAIQIVLIYIDFPVIDGEIWNPFRVFDAMTHPERALPLVKNFMQTDLFKIVAFPGFGFAALIAAGTIFVERKLLAKLQLRVGPFYCGKVEGILQLMSDGLKLISKEIIIPAKADKPLFWAAPVLFAATAAAFVALIPVAPGMVIADIDLGLLAVFAVIGFFPIITIVSAWSANSKFPFIGGIRALYQMVS
;
A
#
# COMPACT_ATOMS: atom_id res chain seq x y z
N MET A 1 -31.65 5.44 -34.89
CA MET A 1 -31.84 4.02 -35.24
C MET A 1 -31.59 3.22 -33.96
N SER A 2 -32.66 2.76 -33.30
CA SER A 2 -32.60 2.11 -31.99
C SER A 2 -31.90 0.76 -32.12
N VAL A 3 -30.73 0.62 -31.51
CA VAL A 3 -30.04 -0.66 -31.37
C VAL A 3 -30.83 -1.45 -30.34
N ILE A 4 -31.75 -2.29 -30.82
CA ILE A 4 -32.51 -3.23 -29.99
C ILE A 4 -31.49 -4.12 -29.29
N ALA A 5 -31.33 -3.92 -27.98
CA ALA A 5 -30.56 -4.84 -27.15
C ALA A 5 -31.12 -6.25 -27.37
N PRO A 6 -30.31 -7.25 -27.72
CA PRO A 6 -30.80 -8.60 -27.95
C PRO A 6 -31.55 -9.06 -26.70
N LYS A 7 -32.78 -9.54 -26.86
CA LYS A 7 -33.63 -10.01 -25.75
C LYS A 7 -32.81 -10.95 -24.87
N PHE A 8 -32.48 -10.53 -23.65
CA PHE A 8 -31.72 -11.32 -22.70
C PHE A 8 -32.45 -12.65 -22.45
N ARG A 9 -31.83 -13.77 -22.83
CA ARG A 9 -32.36 -15.10 -22.53
C ARG A 9 -31.41 -15.77 -21.56
N LEU A 10 -31.94 -16.15 -20.39
CA LEU A 10 -31.19 -16.84 -19.33
C LEU A 10 -30.45 -18.07 -19.85
N SER A 11 -31.04 -18.80 -20.80
CA SER A 11 -30.43 -19.98 -21.43
C SER A 11 -29.11 -19.69 -22.14
N TYR A 12 -28.98 -18.55 -22.84
CA TYR A 12 -27.72 -18.18 -23.50
C TYR A 12 -26.64 -17.74 -22.50
N LEU A 13 -27.04 -17.06 -21.41
CA LEU A 13 -26.13 -16.73 -20.33
C LEU A 13 -25.58 -18.00 -19.66
N VAL A 14 -26.46 -18.94 -19.31
CA VAL A 14 -26.08 -20.21 -18.66
C VAL A 14 -25.16 -21.00 -19.58
N LYS A 15 -25.50 -21.14 -20.87
CA LYS A 15 -24.65 -21.81 -21.86
C LYS A 15 -23.28 -21.15 -21.99
N GLY A 16 -23.22 -19.81 -22.06
CA GLY A 16 -21.95 -19.07 -22.16
C GLY A 16 -21.08 -19.23 -20.91
N ILE A 17 -21.68 -19.23 -19.71
CA ILE A 17 -20.96 -19.49 -18.46
C ILE A 17 -20.42 -20.92 -18.44
N THR A 18 -21.22 -21.93 -18.80
CA THR A 18 -20.76 -23.32 -18.83
C THR A 18 -19.67 -23.56 -19.88
N ASP A 19 -19.79 -22.97 -21.07
CA ASP A 19 -18.76 -23.07 -22.11
C ASP A 19 -17.45 -22.40 -21.66
N ASN A 20 -17.53 -21.22 -21.04
CA ASN A 20 -16.35 -20.53 -20.50
C ASN A 20 -15.69 -21.31 -19.37
N ILE A 21 -16.47 -21.87 -18.44
CA ILE A 21 -15.93 -22.71 -17.35
C ILE A 21 -15.25 -23.94 -17.92
N PHE A 22 -15.87 -24.60 -18.90
CA PHE A 22 -15.28 -25.75 -19.59
C PHE A 22 -13.94 -25.40 -20.21
N TRP A 23 -13.88 -24.32 -21.00
CA TRP A 23 -12.63 -23.89 -21.64
C TRP A 23 -11.57 -23.44 -20.63
N ILE A 24 -11.94 -22.78 -19.54
CA ILE A 24 -11.02 -22.42 -18.46
C ILE A 24 -10.42 -23.68 -17.84
N ILE A 25 -11.24 -24.68 -17.50
CA ILE A 25 -10.76 -25.93 -16.90
C ILE A 25 -9.83 -26.67 -17.87
N VAL A 26 -10.22 -26.77 -19.15
CA VAL A 26 -9.42 -27.43 -20.19
C VAL A 26 -8.09 -26.73 -20.43
N LEU A 27 -8.07 -25.40 -20.56
CA LEU A 27 -6.84 -24.62 -20.75
C LEU A 27 -5.94 -24.68 -19.50
N LEU A 28 -6.52 -24.60 -18.31
CA LEU A 28 -5.75 -24.68 -17.07
C LEU A 28 -5.11 -26.06 -16.90
N THR A 29 -5.82 -27.14 -17.24
CA THR A 29 -5.28 -28.50 -17.11
C THR A 29 -4.30 -28.88 -18.22
N LEU A 30 -4.57 -28.53 -19.48
CA LEU A 30 -3.71 -28.90 -20.61
C LEU A 30 -2.47 -28.00 -20.77
N ILE A 31 -2.58 -26.72 -20.41
CA ILE A 31 -1.49 -25.75 -20.64
C ILE A 31 -0.99 -25.18 -19.31
N GLY A 32 -1.91 -24.76 -18.43
CA GLY A 32 -1.56 -24.11 -17.17
C GLY A 32 -0.71 -25.00 -16.24
N ILE A 33 -1.19 -26.20 -15.91
CA ILE A 33 -0.50 -27.14 -15.01
C ILE A 33 0.86 -27.56 -15.59
N PRO A 34 0.98 -27.99 -16.87
CA PRO A 34 2.28 -28.35 -17.44
C PRO A 34 3.26 -27.18 -17.48
N ALA A 35 2.80 -25.97 -17.82
CA ALA A 35 3.66 -24.78 -17.81
C ALA A 35 4.19 -24.48 -16.41
N ILE A 36 3.33 -24.56 -15.38
CA ILE A 36 3.74 -24.41 -13.98
C ILE A 36 4.78 -25.47 -13.60
N GLN A 37 4.56 -26.74 -13.96
CA GLN A 37 5.52 -27.82 -13.66
C GLN A 37 6.88 -27.61 -14.34
N ILE A 38 6.89 -27.16 -15.60
CA ILE A 38 8.13 -26.83 -16.32
C ILE A 38 8.88 -25.69 -15.61
N VAL A 39 8.17 -24.64 -15.21
CA VAL A 39 8.76 -23.50 -14.48
C VAL A 39 9.32 -23.94 -13.12
N LEU A 40 8.61 -24.82 -12.41
CA LEU A 40 9.02 -25.33 -11.10
C LEU A 40 10.27 -26.22 -11.14
N ILE A 41 10.63 -26.79 -12.29
CA ILE A 41 11.89 -27.55 -12.45
C ILE A 41 13.10 -26.61 -12.53
N TYR A 42 12.92 -25.38 -13.02
CA TYR A 42 14.00 -24.40 -13.21
C TYR A 42 14.19 -23.47 -12.01
N ILE A 43 13.27 -23.46 -11.04
CA ILE A 43 13.35 -22.58 -9.86
C ILE A 43 14.00 -23.34 -8.71
N ASP A 44 15.09 -22.79 -8.17
CA ASP A 44 15.66 -23.26 -6.92
C ASP A 44 14.75 -22.88 -5.75
N PHE A 45 14.26 -23.88 -5.03
CA PHE A 45 13.37 -23.67 -3.89
C PHE A 45 14.14 -23.24 -2.64
N PRO A 46 13.57 -22.35 -1.81
CA PRO A 46 14.18 -21.97 -0.55
C PRO A 46 14.24 -23.17 0.40
N VAL A 47 15.40 -23.36 1.03
CA VAL A 47 15.59 -24.35 2.11
C VAL A 47 15.33 -23.65 3.43
N ILE A 48 14.31 -24.10 4.16
CA ILE A 48 13.90 -23.54 5.45
C ILE A 48 13.91 -24.69 6.45
N ASP A 49 14.65 -24.55 7.55
CA ASP A 49 14.87 -25.58 8.57
C ASP A 49 15.39 -26.92 8.03
N GLY A 50 16.28 -26.86 7.04
CA GLY A 50 16.89 -28.05 6.42
C GLY A 50 15.97 -28.80 5.44
N GLU A 51 14.78 -28.28 5.18
CA GLU A 51 13.80 -28.85 4.27
C GLU A 51 13.62 -27.99 3.01
N ILE A 52 13.58 -28.65 1.84
CA ILE A 52 13.29 -28.00 0.56
C ILE A 52 11.79 -27.71 0.48
N TRP A 53 11.42 -26.44 0.25
CA TRP A 53 10.03 -26.01 0.13
C TRP A 53 9.53 -26.06 -1.30
N ASN A 54 9.15 -27.27 -1.73
CA ASN A 54 8.45 -27.48 -3.00
C ASN A 54 6.96 -27.07 -2.86
N PRO A 55 6.27 -26.72 -3.95
CA PRO A 55 4.84 -26.36 -3.90
C PRO A 55 3.96 -27.43 -3.25
N PHE A 56 4.29 -28.70 -3.44
CA PHE A 56 3.59 -29.81 -2.79
C PHE A 56 3.66 -29.77 -1.26
N ARG A 57 4.79 -29.33 -0.69
CA ARG A 57 4.92 -29.12 0.76
C ARG A 57 4.21 -27.87 1.25
N VAL A 58 4.10 -26.83 0.42
CA VAL A 58 3.24 -25.67 0.71
C VAL A 58 1.79 -26.11 0.80
N PHE A 59 1.32 -26.98 -0.11
CA PHE A 59 -0.02 -27.56 -0.02
C PHE A 59 -0.21 -28.46 1.21
N ASP A 60 0.79 -29.27 1.57
CA ASP A 60 0.76 -30.05 2.82
C ASP A 60 0.71 -29.16 4.08
N ALA A 61 1.38 -28.01 4.04
CA ALA A 61 1.34 -27.01 5.10
C ALA A 61 -0.04 -26.31 5.21
N MET A 62 -0.86 -26.32 4.14
CA MET A 62 -2.26 -25.83 4.21
C MET A 62 -3.16 -26.80 4.99
N THR A 63 -2.85 -28.10 4.96
CA THR A 63 -3.59 -29.13 5.70
C THR A 63 -3.03 -29.37 7.11
N HIS A 64 -1.76 -29.07 7.34
CA HIS A 64 -1.09 -29.19 8.64
C HIS A 64 -0.46 -27.86 9.07
N PRO A 65 -1.15 -27.05 9.90
CA PRO A 65 -0.72 -25.68 10.23
C PRO A 65 0.60 -25.62 10.99
N GLU A 66 1.00 -26.71 11.66
CA GLU A 66 2.27 -26.79 12.39
C GLU A 66 3.49 -26.72 11.47
N ARG A 67 3.39 -27.30 10.26
CA ARG A 67 4.44 -27.24 9.25
C ARG A 67 4.54 -25.88 8.58
N ALA A 68 3.47 -25.07 8.60
CA ALA A 68 3.46 -23.74 8.02
C ALA A 68 4.25 -22.71 8.86
N LEU A 69 4.42 -22.96 10.16
CA LEU A 69 5.08 -22.03 11.10
C LEU A 69 6.48 -21.55 10.67
N PRO A 70 7.43 -22.42 10.28
CA PRO A 70 8.77 -21.98 9.85
C PRO A 70 8.74 -21.19 8.54
N LEU A 71 7.85 -21.54 7.61
CA LEU A 71 7.65 -20.78 6.38
C LEU A 71 7.11 -19.37 6.67
N VAL A 72 6.12 -19.26 7.57
CA VAL A 72 5.57 -17.97 7.98
C VAL A 72 6.61 -17.13 8.73
N LYS A 73 7.43 -17.72 9.60
CA LYS A 73 8.51 -17.01 10.30
C LYS A 73 9.57 -16.46 9.36
N ASN A 74 10.03 -17.24 8.39
CA ASN A 74 11.00 -16.77 7.40
C ASN A 74 10.40 -15.72 6.46
N PHE A 75 9.13 -15.88 6.06
CA PHE A 75 8.42 -14.86 5.30
C PHE A 75 8.35 -13.55 6.07
N MET A 76 8.05 -13.58 7.38
CA MET A 76 8.02 -12.39 8.23
C MET A 76 9.40 -11.73 8.40
N GLN A 77 10.48 -12.51 8.33
CA GLN A 77 11.84 -11.98 8.47
C GLN A 77 12.41 -11.40 7.17
N THR A 78 11.79 -11.69 6.02
CA THR A 78 12.23 -11.20 4.71
C THR A 78 12.10 -9.68 4.64
N ASP A 79 13.08 -9.00 4.03
CA ASP A 79 13.11 -7.54 3.90
C ASP A 79 11.85 -6.99 3.21
N LEU A 80 11.35 -7.69 2.20
CA LEU A 80 10.11 -7.33 1.50
C LEU A 80 8.92 -7.28 2.46
N PHE A 81 8.76 -8.28 3.33
CA PHE A 81 7.68 -8.29 4.31
C PHE A 81 7.84 -7.16 5.31
N LYS A 82 9.06 -6.95 5.80
CA LYS A 82 9.34 -5.87 6.77
C LYS A 82 8.99 -4.50 6.19
N ILE A 83 9.37 -4.23 4.94
CA ILE A 83 9.10 -2.97 4.24
C ILE A 83 7.62 -2.77 3.92
N VAL A 84 6.94 -3.81 3.42
CA VAL A 84 5.55 -3.67 2.93
C VAL A 84 4.54 -3.79 4.05
N ALA A 85 4.70 -4.78 4.94
CA ALA A 85 3.71 -5.13 5.94
C ALA A 85 4.03 -4.53 7.31
N PHE A 86 5.02 -5.07 8.01
CA PHE A 86 5.35 -4.68 9.39
C PHE A 86 6.85 -4.88 9.69
N PRO A 87 7.57 -3.85 10.19
CA PRO A 87 7.09 -2.56 10.71
C PRO A 87 6.91 -1.43 9.68
N GLY A 88 7.09 -1.70 8.38
CA GLY A 88 7.25 -0.69 7.34
C GLY A 88 6.00 0.09 6.92
N PHE A 89 5.94 0.43 5.64
CA PHE A 89 5.01 1.43 5.11
C PHE A 89 3.54 1.06 5.30
N GLY A 90 3.17 -0.22 5.11
CA GLY A 90 1.78 -0.67 5.29
C GLY A 90 1.29 -0.50 6.72
N PHE A 91 2.11 -0.87 7.71
CA PHE A 91 1.80 -0.65 9.12
C PHE A 91 1.68 0.84 9.45
N ALA A 92 2.63 1.67 9.01
CA ALA A 92 2.58 3.11 9.20
C ALA A 92 1.32 3.75 8.56
N ALA A 93 0.95 3.30 7.35
CA ALA A 93 -0.26 3.76 6.67
C ALA A 93 -1.53 3.36 7.42
N LEU A 94 -1.60 2.15 8.00
CA LEU A 94 -2.72 1.71 8.82
C LEU A 94 -2.83 2.48 10.14
N ILE A 95 -1.71 2.82 10.77
CA ILE A 95 -1.71 3.69 11.96
C ILE A 95 -2.21 5.09 11.57
N ALA A 96 -1.65 5.69 10.51
CA ALA A 96 -2.05 7.01 10.05
C ALA A 96 -3.55 7.05 9.72
N ALA A 97 -4.03 6.01 9.03
CA ALA A 97 -5.44 5.77 8.76
C ALA A 97 -6.30 5.78 10.03
N GLY A 98 -5.91 4.99 11.03
CA GLY A 98 -6.60 4.93 12.33
C GLY A 98 -6.61 6.28 13.04
N THR A 99 -5.46 6.97 13.07
CA THR A 99 -5.32 8.28 13.70
C THR A 99 -6.23 9.32 13.04
N ILE A 100 -6.32 9.38 11.70
CA ILE A 100 -7.23 10.29 10.99
C ILE A 100 -8.69 10.04 11.40
N PHE A 101 -9.10 8.77 11.49
CA PHE A 101 -10.47 8.42 11.88
C PHE A 101 -10.77 8.83 13.33
N VAL A 102 -9.84 8.54 14.25
CA VAL A 102 -9.96 8.91 15.67
C VAL A 102 -9.97 10.43 15.83
N GLU A 103 -9.08 11.15 15.15
CA GLU A 103 -9.00 12.61 15.17
C GLU A 103 -10.33 13.25 14.78
N ARG A 104 -10.96 12.79 13.68
CA ARG A 104 -12.27 13.30 13.26
C ARG A 104 -13.35 13.10 14.32
N LYS A 105 -13.38 11.92 14.96
CA LYS A 105 -14.35 11.65 16.04
C LYS A 105 -14.06 12.47 17.30
N LEU A 106 -12.79 12.62 17.66
CA LEU A 106 -12.37 13.40 18.80
C LEU A 106 -12.72 14.88 18.62
N LEU A 107 -12.38 15.47 17.47
CA LEU A 107 -12.73 16.86 17.14
C LEU A 107 -14.25 17.08 17.10
N ALA A 108 -15.01 16.10 16.59
CA ALA A 108 -16.47 16.18 16.60
C ALA A 108 -17.03 16.21 18.03
N LYS A 109 -16.55 15.33 18.91
CA LYS A 109 -16.95 15.29 20.33
C LYS A 109 -16.59 16.59 21.06
N LEU A 110 -15.40 17.15 20.81
CA LEU A 110 -14.99 18.44 21.37
C LEU A 110 -15.91 19.59 20.91
N GLN A 111 -16.40 19.53 19.67
CA GLN A 111 -17.30 20.52 19.08
C GLN A 111 -18.78 20.23 19.35
N LEU A 112 -19.12 19.28 20.23
CA LEU A 112 -20.48 18.85 20.52
C LEU A 112 -21.29 18.46 19.27
N ARG A 113 -20.63 17.86 18.27
CA ARG A 113 -21.27 17.29 17.07
C ARG A 113 -20.89 15.82 16.88
N VAL A 114 -21.65 15.12 16.06
CA VAL A 114 -21.37 13.71 15.73
C VAL A 114 -20.35 13.65 14.58
N GLY A 115 -19.33 12.82 14.75
CA GLY A 115 -18.34 12.53 13.69
C GLY A 115 -18.92 11.66 12.58
N PRO A 116 -18.07 11.08 11.71
CA PRO A 116 -18.53 10.15 10.67
C PRO A 116 -19.37 9.01 11.28
N PHE A 117 -20.61 8.85 10.82
CA PHE A 117 -21.55 7.86 11.37
C PHE A 117 -22.11 6.91 10.30
N TYR A 118 -22.50 7.45 9.15
CA TYR A 118 -23.24 6.70 8.12
C TYR A 118 -22.38 5.75 7.27
N CYS A 119 -21.10 6.09 7.04
CA CYS A 119 -20.25 5.35 6.11
C CYS A 119 -19.72 4.04 6.73
N GLY A 120 -20.46 2.94 6.61
CA GLY A 120 -20.00 1.61 7.01
C GLY A 120 -20.74 0.93 8.16
N LYS A 121 -21.99 1.34 8.45
CA LYS A 121 -22.92 0.78 9.46
C LYS A 121 -22.45 0.83 10.92
N VAL A 122 -21.19 0.48 11.20
CA VAL A 122 -20.51 0.59 12.49
C VAL A 122 -19.81 1.95 12.54
N GLU A 123 -20.49 2.96 13.10
CA GLU A 123 -19.97 4.31 13.38
C GLU A 123 -18.98 4.90 12.35
N GLY A 124 -19.24 4.77 11.04
CA GLY A 124 -18.41 5.39 10.02
C GLY A 124 -17.07 4.72 9.68
N ILE A 125 -16.81 3.47 10.07
CA ILE A 125 -15.49 2.80 9.87
C ILE A 125 -15.01 2.83 8.40
N LEU A 126 -15.92 2.74 7.43
CA LEU A 126 -15.56 2.74 5.99
C LEU A 126 -15.31 4.15 5.43
N GLN A 127 -15.41 5.19 6.25
CA GLN A 127 -15.21 6.57 5.81
C GLN A 127 -13.82 6.79 5.21
N LEU A 128 -12.78 6.26 5.85
CA LEU A 128 -11.41 6.47 5.38
C LEU A 128 -11.15 5.77 4.04
N MET A 129 -11.65 4.54 3.88
CA MET A 129 -11.58 3.82 2.61
C MET A 129 -12.29 4.60 1.50
N SER A 130 -13.44 5.21 1.82
CA SER A 130 -14.20 6.04 0.89
C SER A 130 -13.45 7.32 0.50
N ASP A 131 -12.76 7.96 1.44
CA ASP A 131 -11.93 9.13 1.17
C ASP A 131 -10.74 8.78 0.27
N GLY A 132 -10.08 7.64 0.52
CA GLY A 132 -9.01 7.13 -0.33
C GLY A 132 -9.49 6.85 -1.75
N LEU A 133 -10.60 6.12 -1.90
CA LEU A 133 -11.20 5.81 -3.20
C LEU A 133 -11.62 7.08 -3.95
N LYS A 134 -12.17 8.07 -3.23
CA LYS A 134 -12.49 9.39 -3.79
C LYS A 134 -11.26 10.10 -4.30
N LEU A 135 -10.15 10.09 -3.57
CA LEU A 135 -8.91 10.77 -3.97
C LEU A 135 -8.26 10.10 -5.19
N ILE A 136 -8.26 8.77 -5.26
CA ILE A 136 -7.74 8.02 -6.42
C ILE A 136 -8.61 8.25 -7.66
N SER A 137 -9.93 8.40 -7.48
CA SER A 137 -10.86 8.63 -8.59
C SER A 137 -10.86 10.07 -9.11
N LYS A 138 -10.16 11.00 -8.44
CA LYS A 138 -10.11 12.39 -8.87
C LYS A 138 -9.14 12.59 -10.02
N GLU A 139 -9.48 13.55 -10.89
CA GLU A 139 -8.56 14.05 -11.91
C GLU A 139 -7.38 14.79 -11.26
N ILE A 140 -6.19 14.57 -11.82
CA ILE A 140 -4.96 15.21 -11.36
C ILE A 140 -4.78 16.51 -12.15
N ILE A 141 -5.03 17.64 -11.49
CA ILE A 141 -4.91 18.97 -12.10
C ILE A 141 -3.51 19.53 -11.82
N ILE A 142 -2.76 19.80 -12.87
CA ILE A 142 -1.43 20.42 -12.78
C ILE A 142 -1.50 21.82 -13.38
N PRO A 143 -1.05 22.88 -12.67
CA PRO A 143 -1.07 24.23 -13.22
C PRO A 143 -0.21 24.34 -14.49
N ALA A 144 -0.69 25.08 -15.49
CA ALA A 144 0.01 25.19 -16.79
C ALA A 144 1.43 25.78 -16.70
N LYS A 145 1.67 26.65 -15.71
CA LYS A 145 2.97 27.29 -15.47
C LYS A 145 3.85 26.53 -14.47
N ALA A 146 3.33 25.49 -13.82
CA ALA A 146 4.09 24.73 -12.83
C ALA A 146 5.22 23.93 -13.49
N ASP A 147 6.30 23.73 -12.73
CA ASP A 147 7.35 22.79 -13.11
C ASP A 147 6.84 21.36 -12.89
N LYS A 148 6.40 20.72 -13.97
CA LYS A 148 5.71 19.42 -13.95
C LYS A 148 6.51 18.32 -13.24
N PRO A 149 7.78 18.00 -13.60
CA PRO A 149 8.51 16.93 -12.94
C PRO A 149 8.66 17.18 -11.45
N LEU A 150 8.92 18.42 -11.02
CA LEU A 150 9.11 18.75 -9.62
C LEU A 150 7.80 18.70 -8.83
N PHE A 151 6.70 19.16 -9.45
CA PHE A 151 5.37 19.15 -8.86
C PHE A 151 4.86 17.73 -8.62
N TRP A 152 5.19 16.79 -9.53
CA TRP A 152 4.90 15.37 -9.37
C TRP A 152 5.82 14.67 -8.37
N ALA A 153 7.11 15.02 -8.38
CA ALA A 153 8.09 14.41 -7.49
C ALA A 153 7.88 14.82 -6.03
N ALA A 154 7.40 16.04 -5.76
CA ALA A 154 7.30 16.55 -4.40
C ALA A 154 6.45 15.67 -3.44
N PRO A 155 5.22 15.26 -3.77
CA PRO A 155 4.45 14.36 -2.92
C PRO A 155 5.12 12.98 -2.73
N VAL A 156 5.80 12.48 -3.76
CA VAL A 156 6.53 11.21 -3.71
C VAL A 156 7.74 11.32 -2.78
N LEU A 157 8.47 12.43 -2.83
CA LEU A 157 9.60 12.70 -1.93
C LEU A 157 9.16 12.80 -0.47
N PHE A 158 8.02 13.43 -0.20
CA PHE A 158 7.44 13.46 1.15
C PHE A 158 7.13 12.04 1.66
N ALA A 159 6.44 11.23 0.84
CA ALA A 159 6.12 9.85 1.19
C ALA A 159 7.38 8.99 1.36
N ALA A 160 8.37 9.15 0.49
CA ALA A 160 9.63 8.41 0.54
C ALA A 160 10.45 8.76 1.80
N THR A 161 10.52 10.04 2.16
CA THR A 161 11.23 10.49 3.37
C THR A 161 10.53 9.99 4.64
N ALA A 162 9.20 10.03 4.67
CA ALA A 162 8.42 9.44 5.76
C ALA A 162 8.62 7.91 5.86
N ALA A 163 8.66 7.20 4.73
CA ALA A 163 8.93 5.77 4.70
C ALA A 163 10.36 5.44 5.18
N ALA A 164 11.36 6.24 4.79
CA ALA A 164 12.73 6.11 5.25
C ALA A 164 12.84 6.30 6.77
N PHE A 165 12.07 7.23 7.34
CA PHE A 165 12.01 7.42 8.78
C PHE A 165 11.44 6.18 9.50
N VAL A 166 10.36 5.59 8.97
CA VAL A 166 9.76 4.37 9.53
C VAL A 166 10.72 3.18 9.46
N ALA A 167 11.56 3.09 8.43
CA ALA A 167 12.52 2.02 8.28
C ALA A 167 13.57 1.94 9.42
N LEU A 168 13.82 3.07 10.09
CA LEU A 168 14.79 3.18 11.19
C LEU A 168 14.17 2.90 12.56
N ILE A 169 12.85 2.75 12.67
CA ILE A 169 12.18 2.54 13.96
C ILE A 169 12.18 1.03 14.30
N PRO A 170 12.83 0.61 15.40
CA PRO A 170 12.75 -0.78 15.86
C PRO A 170 11.44 -1.01 16.61
N VAL A 171 10.62 -1.98 16.17
CA VAL A 171 9.34 -2.29 16.84
C VAL A 171 9.47 -3.48 17.79
N ALA A 172 10.35 -4.43 17.48
CA ALA A 172 10.69 -5.56 18.36
C ALA A 172 12.13 -6.04 18.05
N PRO A 173 12.76 -6.84 18.94
CA PRO A 173 14.06 -7.44 18.64
C PRO A 173 14.03 -8.24 17.33
N GLY A 174 14.93 -7.91 16.39
CA GLY A 174 14.97 -8.52 15.05
C GLY A 174 13.92 -8.01 14.05
N MET A 175 12.98 -7.15 14.48
CA MET A 175 11.94 -6.54 13.66
C MET A 175 12.23 -5.05 13.44
N VAL A 176 13.30 -4.82 12.68
CA VAL A 176 13.73 -3.52 12.16
C VAL A 176 14.06 -3.71 10.68
N ILE A 177 13.79 -2.70 9.84
CA ILE A 177 14.08 -2.76 8.40
C ILE A 177 15.55 -2.42 8.16
N ALA A 178 16.01 -1.29 8.71
CA ALA A 178 17.39 -0.85 8.61
C ALA A 178 18.00 -0.77 10.00
N ASP A 179 18.75 -1.80 10.38
CA ASP A 179 19.56 -1.80 11.60
C ASP A 179 20.90 -1.12 11.31
N ILE A 180 21.10 0.07 11.89
CA ILE A 180 22.30 0.89 11.67
C ILE A 180 22.84 1.27 13.04
N ASP A 181 24.16 1.13 13.24
CA ASP A 181 24.84 1.49 14.49
C ASP A 181 24.56 2.95 14.93
N LEU A 182 24.36 3.84 13.95
CA LEU A 182 24.05 5.26 14.13
C LEU A 182 22.57 5.58 13.87
N GLY A 183 21.64 4.71 14.28
CA GLY A 183 20.20 4.85 14.00
C GLY A 183 19.61 6.21 14.40
N LEU A 184 19.97 6.75 15.58
CA LEU A 184 19.47 8.05 16.03
C LEU A 184 19.97 9.21 15.13
N LEU A 185 21.23 9.18 14.71
CA LEU A 185 21.78 10.17 13.79
C LEU A 185 21.10 10.08 12.42
N ALA A 186 20.86 8.86 11.94
CA ALA A 186 20.14 8.62 10.70
C ALA A 186 18.71 9.18 10.75
N VAL A 187 18.02 9.07 11.89
CA VAL A 187 16.70 9.66 12.09
C VAL A 187 16.75 11.20 11.94
N PHE A 188 17.69 11.87 12.59
CA PHE A 188 17.85 13.32 12.44
C PHE A 188 18.20 13.73 11.01
N ALA A 189 19.05 12.95 10.33
CA ALA A 189 19.38 13.20 8.93
C ALA A 189 18.16 13.10 8.02
N VAL A 190 17.31 12.08 8.21
CA VAL A 190 16.07 11.90 7.43
C VAL A 190 15.08 13.05 7.68
N ILE A 191 14.90 13.46 8.94
CA ILE A 191 14.01 14.58 9.29
C ILE A 191 14.47 15.89 8.62
N GLY A 192 15.78 16.09 8.49
CA GLY A 192 16.37 17.27 7.86
C GLY A 192 15.98 17.46 6.38
N PHE A 193 15.45 16.45 5.69
CA PHE A 193 14.99 16.59 4.32
C PHE A 193 13.61 17.26 4.20
N PHE A 194 12.75 17.20 5.22
CA PHE A 194 11.39 17.74 5.13
C PHE A 194 11.32 19.24 4.80
N PRO A 195 12.13 20.13 5.40
CA PRO A 195 12.15 21.55 5.02
C PRO A 195 12.52 21.77 3.56
N ILE A 196 13.50 21.02 3.05
CA ILE A 196 13.96 21.11 1.66
C ILE A 196 12.85 20.69 0.69
N ILE A 197 12.19 19.56 0.96
CA ILE A 197 11.08 19.07 0.12
C ILE A 197 9.91 20.08 0.14
N THR A 198 9.67 20.73 1.28
CA THR A 198 8.62 21.75 1.44
C THR A 198 8.88 22.95 0.53
N ILE A 199 10.08 23.53 0.51
CA ILE A 199 10.39 24.66 -0.36
C ILE A 199 10.39 24.28 -1.84
N VAL A 200 10.88 23.08 -2.17
CA VAL A 200 10.85 22.52 -3.52
C VAL A 200 9.42 22.37 -4.03
N SER A 201 8.51 21.86 -3.19
CA SER A 201 7.08 21.74 -3.52
C SER A 201 6.45 23.12 -3.77
N ALA A 202 6.78 24.11 -2.96
CA ALA A 202 6.26 25.47 -3.09
C ALA A 202 6.77 26.18 -4.35
N TRP A 203 8.05 25.98 -4.70
CA TRP A 203 8.65 26.51 -5.91
C TRP A 203 8.04 25.86 -7.16
N SER A 204 7.81 24.54 -7.15
CA SER A 204 7.27 23.81 -8.31
C SER A 204 5.92 24.34 -8.81
N ALA A 205 5.11 24.91 -7.91
CA ALA A 205 3.80 25.47 -8.26
C ALA A 205 3.86 26.76 -9.11
N ASN A 206 5.05 27.39 -9.21
CA ASN A 206 5.31 28.62 -9.98
C ASN A 206 4.24 29.72 -9.79
N SER A 207 3.92 30.01 -8.53
CA SER A 207 2.96 31.04 -8.13
C SER A 207 3.42 31.76 -6.87
N LYS A 208 3.11 33.06 -6.76
CA LYS A 208 3.55 33.91 -5.65
C LYS A 208 3.02 33.44 -4.29
N PHE A 209 1.77 32.98 -4.22
CA PHE A 209 1.15 32.60 -2.94
C PHE A 209 1.71 31.30 -2.36
N PRO A 210 1.79 30.17 -3.12
CA PRO A 210 2.44 28.96 -2.64
C PRO A 210 3.89 29.19 -2.23
N PHE A 211 4.63 30.01 -2.98
CA PHE A 211 6.04 30.29 -2.70
C PHE A 211 6.23 31.03 -1.35
N ILE A 212 5.47 32.11 -1.11
CA ILE A 212 5.51 32.84 0.17
C ILE A 212 5.06 31.94 1.32
N GLY A 213 4.01 31.13 1.13
CA GLY A 213 3.56 30.15 2.12
C GLY A 213 4.63 29.10 2.44
N GLY A 214 5.33 28.61 1.41
CA GLY A 214 6.42 27.64 1.55
C GLY A 214 7.61 28.18 2.33
N ILE A 215 8.02 29.43 2.09
CA ILE A 215 9.08 30.09 2.86
C ILE A 215 8.70 30.21 4.34
N ARG A 216 7.44 30.56 4.63
CA ARG A 216 6.95 30.65 6.02
C ARG A 216 6.96 29.29 6.71
N ALA A 217 6.49 28.25 6.02
CA ALA A 217 6.52 26.88 6.53
C ALA A 217 7.97 26.42 6.77
N LEU A 218 8.89 26.68 5.83
CA LEU A 218 10.31 26.37 5.99
C LEU A 218 10.90 27.06 7.23
N TYR A 219 10.63 28.36 7.42
CA TYR A 219 11.10 29.07 8.61
C TYR A 219 10.57 28.45 9.91
N GLN A 220 9.30 28.05 9.94
CA GLN A 220 8.70 27.38 11.10
C GLN A 220 9.29 25.99 11.37
N MET A 221 9.71 25.26 10.34
CA MET A 221 10.27 23.91 10.49
C MET A 221 11.75 23.92 10.93
N VAL A 222 12.48 24.99 10.61
CA VAL A 222 13.90 25.15 10.96
C VAL A 222 14.07 25.82 12.34
N SER A 223 13.12 26.68 12.73
CA SER A 223 13.08 27.33 14.05
C SER A 223 12.82 26.36 15.18
#